data_AF-A0A3A5UMX3-F1
#
_entry.id   AF-A0A3A5UMX3-F1
#
_cell.length_a   1.000
_cell.length_b   1.000
_cell.length_c   1.000
_cell.angle_alpha   90.00
_cell.angle_beta   90.00
_cell.angle_gamma   90.00
#
_symmetry.space_group_name_H-M   'P 1'
#
loop_
_entity.id
_entity.type
_entity.pdbx_description
1 polymer ?
#
loop_
_entity_poly.entity_id
_entity_poly.type
_entity_poly.pdbx_seq_one_letter_code
_entity_poly.pdbx_strand_id
1 'polypeptide(L)'
;MQGLPITPLSPPPAGLVLAYPSSKWKTIRSMLGFVILLFIVANVSTSLIFGGLLDSDFDGDLGPSEPWYTLFGSLCLIPCVAGFAFFRRPKLTHIIRAQSSVFGNTFNMIAPRTAVQTFDKVTVEHHLVRDTTPLEMPSGKQLWWLFFGGVFFSSVCMLPLLVMGLNLFTGVLFALIAIPAFIIGFSTPVFAWWSTSNSYFGLPTTRRLAEWMLIAGMISTLPAIAINSFLSPLILNGVGLETSEASSLGFGLILMLSAPIGEELCKAAAVLALAKFIDSPRRGFQIGFT
;
A
#
# COMPACT_ATOMS: atom_id res chain seq x y z
N MET A 1 20.67 32.33 -38.48
CA MET A 1 19.33 31.89 -38.10
C MET A 1 19.18 32.15 -36.61
N GLN A 2 18.43 33.20 -36.23
CA GLN A 2 18.11 33.42 -34.81
C GLN A 2 17.30 32.22 -34.32
N GLY A 3 17.82 31.49 -33.33
CA GLY A 3 17.12 30.35 -32.75
C GLY A 3 15.76 30.79 -32.23
N LEU A 4 14.71 30.08 -32.62
CA LEU A 4 13.37 30.32 -32.10
C LEU A 4 13.42 30.27 -30.56
N PRO A 5 12.87 31.27 -29.85
CA PRO A 5 12.90 31.29 -28.40
C PRO A 5 12.12 30.08 -27.86
N ILE A 6 12.84 29.21 -27.16
CA ILE A 6 12.26 28.06 -26.47
C ILE A 6 11.54 28.60 -25.23
N THR A 7 10.26 28.28 -25.08
CA THR A 7 9.50 28.59 -23.86
C THR A 7 10.11 27.81 -22.68
N PRO A 8 10.58 28.46 -21.61
CA PRO A 8 11.12 27.78 -20.44
C PRO A 8 10.01 27.27 -19.52
N LEU A 9 10.34 26.26 -18.71
CA LEU A 9 9.45 25.72 -17.67
C LEU A 9 9.12 26.81 -16.65
N SER A 10 7.82 27.02 -16.41
CA SER A 10 7.33 27.94 -15.40
C SER A 10 6.66 27.19 -14.23
N PRO A 11 6.63 27.77 -13.01
CA PRO A 11 5.90 27.18 -11.90
C PRO A 11 4.39 27.15 -12.21
N PRO A 12 3.66 26.09 -11.79
CA PRO A 12 2.23 26.03 -12.03
C PRO A 12 1.48 27.14 -11.26
N PRO A 13 0.41 27.71 -11.85
CA PRO A 13 -0.41 28.71 -11.18
C PRO A 13 -1.05 28.14 -9.90
N ALA A 14 -1.22 29.00 -8.89
CA ALA A 14 -1.85 28.62 -7.63
C ALA A 14 -3.29 28.12 -7.88
N GLY A 15 -3.62 26.94 -7.36
CA GLY A 15 -4.96 26.34 -7.49
C GLY A 15 -5.20 25.55 -8.78
N LEU A 16 -4.17 25.24 -9.59
CA LEU A 16 -4.34 24.37 -10.75
C LEU A 16 -4.73 22.94 -10.31
N VAL A 17 -5.96 22.54 -10.60
CA VAL A 17 -6.47 21.18 -10.35
C VAL A 17 -6.56 20.42 -11.68
N LEU A 18 -5.92 19.26 -11.73
CA LEU A 18 -6.04 18.32 -12.84
C LEU A 18 -7.13 17.30 -12.53
N ALA A 19 -8.14 17.21 -13.38
CA ALA A 19 -9.14 16.16 -13.36
C ALA A 19 -9.23 15.55 -14.76
N TYR A 20 -8.97 14.26 -14.87
CA TYR A 20 -9.19 13.49 -16.09
C TYR A 20 -9.81 12.14 -15.69
N PRO A 21 -10.70 11.58 -16.53
CA PRO A 21 -11.38 10.34 -16.20
C PRO A 21 -10.37 9.20 -16.12
N SER A 22 -10.40 8.45 -15.03
CA SER A 22 -9.60 7.24 -14.85
C SER A 22 -10.49 6.00 -14.74
N SER A 23 -10.04 4.87 -15.29
CA SER A 23 -10.76 3.61 -15.08
C SER A 23 -10.66 3.21 -13.60
N LYS A 24 -11.80 3.21 -12.90
CA LYS A 24 -11.95 2.83 -11.49
C LYS A 24 -11.18 1.55 -11.12
N TRP A 25 -11.30 0.50 -11.95
CA TRP A 25 -10.64 -0.78 -11.72
C TRP A 25 -9.14 -0.78 -12.04
N LYS A 26 -8.70 0.04 -13.00
CA LYS A 26 -7.26 0.20 -13.29
C LYS A 26 -6.52 0.77 -12.08
N THR A 27 -7.17 1.65 -11.33
CA THR A 27 -6.60 2.23 -10.12
C THR A 27 -6.47 1.21 -9.00
N ILE A 28 -7.52 0.42 -8.74
CA ILE A 28 -7.47 -0.71 -7.78
C ILE A 28 -6.34 -1.68 -8.14
N ARG A 29 -6.27 -2.13 -9.40
CA ARG A 29 -5.22 -3.07 -9.84
C ARG A 29 -3.82 -2.50 -9.62
N SER A 30 -3.63 -1.20 -9.84
CA SER A 30 -2.35 -0.54 -9.60
C SER A 30 -2.00 -0.46 -8.11
N MET A 31 -2.98 -0.23 -7.23
CA MET A 31 -2.77 -0.18 -5.78
C MET A 31 -2.58 -1.58 -5.19
N LEU A 32 -3.28 -2.58 -5.71
CA LEU A 32 -3.12 -3.97 -5.31
C LEU A 32 -1.72 -4.51 -5.62
N GLY A 33 -1.06 -3.99 -6.68
CA GLY A 33 0.36 -4.27 -6.94
C GLY A 33 1.28 -3.81 -5.79
N PHE A 34 1.00 -2.66 -5.16
CA PHE A 34 1.72 -2.23 -3.95
C PHE A 34 1.44 -3.14 -2.77
N VAL A 35 0.18 -3.55 -2.58
CA VAL A 35 -0.20 -4.45 -1.49
C VAL A 35 0.51 -5.79 -1.62
N ILE A 36 0.53 -6.39 -2.82
CA ILE A 36 1.26 -7.65 -3.08
C ILE A 36 2.74 -7.49 -2.76
N LEU A 37 3.35 -6.40 -3.23
CA LEU A 37 4.76 -6.15 -3.00
C LEU A 37 5.08 -6.04 -1.51
N LEU A 38 4.30 -5.24 -0.78
CA LEU A 38 4.49 -5.06 0.67
C LEU A 38 4.16 -6.33 1.45
N PHE A 39 3.19 -7.13 1.00
CA PHE A 39 2.89 -8.44 1.58
C PHE A 39 4.09 -9.38 1.46
N ILE A 40 4.74 -9.44 0.29
CA ILE A 40 5.96 -10.25 0.10
C ILE A 40 7.08 -9.72 1.01
N VAL A 41 7.30 -8.40 1.04
CA VAL A 41 8.30 -7.80 1.92
C VAL A 41 8.04 -8.18 3.37
N ALA A 42 6.77 -8.09 3.81
CA ALA A 42 6.38 -8.38 5.17
C ALA A 42 6.72 -9.81 5.55
N ASN A 43 6.14 -10.78 4.84
CA ASN A 43 6.32 -12.20 5.15
C ASN A 43 7.78 -12.65 5.05
N VAL A 44 8.51 -12.26 3.98
CA VAL A 44 9.91 -12.64 3.81
C VAL A 44 10.78 -12.03 4.91
N SER A 45 10.55 -10.77 5.27
CA SER A 45 11.33 -10.14 6.35
C SER A 45 11.06 -10.80 7.69
N THR A 46 9.81 -11.12 8.03
CA THR A 46 9.47 -11.71 9.33
C THR A 46 9.93 -13.16 9.42
N SER A 47 9.67 -13.99 8.40
CA SER A 47 9.99 -15.42 8.48
C SER A 47 11.46 -15.73 8.20
N LEU A 48 12.05 -15.17 7.13
CA LEU A 48 13.40 -15.55 6.69
C LEU A 48 14.50 -14.68 7.31
N ILE A 49 14.24 -13.38 7.51
CA ILE A 49 15.24 -12.47 8.08
C ILE A 49 15.15 -12.47 9.60
N PHE A 50 14.00 -12.10 10.18
CA PHE A 50 13.85 -12.07 11.63
C PHE A 50 13.87 -13.49 12.23
N GLY A 51 13.14 -14.45 11.66
CA GLY A 51 13.23 -15.85 12.09
C GLY A 51 14.66 -16.39 11.96
N GLY A 52 15.28 -16.25 10.78
CA GLY A 52 16.67 -16.69 10.59
C GLY A 52 17.69 -16.05 11.54
N LEU A 53 17.48 -14.82 12.02
CA LEU A 53 18.40 -14.13 12.93
C LEU A 53 18.11 -14.40 14.41
N LEU A 54 16.83 -14.48 14.79
CA LEU A 54 16.39 -14.42 16.19
C LEU A 54 15.92 -15.77 16.71
N ASP A 55 15.27 -16.60 15.90
CA ASP A 55 14.58 -17.82 16.31
C ASP A 55 14.24 -18.63 15.03
N SER A 56 15.14 -19.52 14.63
CA SER A 56 15.04 -20.22 13.33
C SER A 56 14.22 -21.52 13.38
N ASP A 57 14.06 -22.11 14.55
CA ASP A 57 13.20 -23.26 14.81
C ASP A 57 11.79 -22.86 15.29
N PHE A 58 11.56 -21.56 15.51
CA PHE A 58 10.26 -20.97 15.88
C PHE A 58 9.69 -21.54 17.17
N ASP A 59 10.57 -21.82 18.15
CA ASP A 59 10.18 -22.35 19.45
C ASP A 59 9.86 -21.24 20.48
N GLY A 60 10.11 -19.98 20.12
CA GLY A 60 9.86 -18.80 20.94
C GLY A 60 11.03 -18.39 21.83
N ASP A 61 12.13 -19.15 21.82
CA ASP A 61 13.37 -18.81 22.51
C ASP A 61 14.36 -18.10 21.56
N LEU A 62 15.38 -17.48 22.15
CA LEU A 62 16.37 -16.75 21.37
C LEU A 62 17.43 -17.72 20.82
N GLY A 63 17.45 -17.84 19.50
CA GLY A 63 18.27 -18.76 18.76
C GLY A 63 17.64 -20.15 18.64
N PRO A 64 18.21 -21.04 17.81
CA PRO A 64 19.44 -20.86 17.05
C PRO A 64 19.24 -19.87 15.88
N SER A 65 20.31 -19.16 15.54
CA SER A 65 20.34 -18.33 14.34
C SER A 65 20.84 -19.15 13.15
N GLU A 66 20.13 -19.05 12.03
CA GLU A 66 20.49 -19.65 10.75
C GLU A 66 20.77 -18.53 9.72
N PRO A 67 22.05 -18.16 9.53
CA PRO A 67 22.44 -17.10 8.60
C PRO A 67 22.01 -17.35 7.15
N TRP A 68 21.81 -18.62 6.76
CA TRP A 68 21.41 -18.98 5.41
C TRP A 68 19.99 -18.51 5.05
N TYR A 69 19.03 -18.65 5.97
CA TYR A 69 17.69 -18.09 5.80
C TYR A 69 17.73 -16.58 5.66
N THR A 70 18.54 -15.92 6.48
CA THR A 70 18.71 -14.46 6.45
C THR A 70 19.29 -13.99 5.11
N LEU A 71 20.32 -14.68 4.60
CA LEU A 71 20.96 -14.36 3.34
C LEU A 71 20.00 -14.56 2.16
N PHE A 72 19.29 -15.68 2.12
CA PHE A 72 18.31 -15.96 1.07
C PHE A 72 17.12 -14.97 1.11
N GLY A 73 16.59 -14.69 2.31
CA GLY A 73 15.54 -13.69 2.50
C GLY A 73 15.98 -12.31 2.03
N SER A 74 17.19 -11.89 2.39
CA SER A 74 17.76 -10.61 1.96
C SER A 74 17.89 -10.50 0.44
N LEU A 75 18.39 -11.55 -0.22
CA LEU A 75 18.50 -11.60 -1.68
C LEU A 75 17.11 -11.54 -2.35
N CYS A 76 16.11 -12.22 -1.79
CA CYS A 76 14.73 -12.21 -2.28
C CYS A 76 14.06 -10.82 -2.17
N LEU A 77 14.46 -10.01 -1.18
CA LEU A 77 13.91 -8.66 -1.00
C LEU A 77 14.50 -7.62 -1.95
N ILE A 78 15.70 -7.81 -2.50
CA ILE A 78 16.33 -6.87 -3.45
C ILE A 78 15.38 -6.50 -4.61
N PRO A 79 14.80 -7.45 -5.37
CA PRO A 79 13.86 -7.11 -6.44
C PRO A 79 12.59 -6.44 -5.90
N CYS A 80 12.15 -6.76 -4.69
CA CYS A 80 10.97 -6.16 -4.08
C CYS A 80 11.20 -4.68 -3.74
N VAL A 81 12.35 -4.34 -3.15
CA VAL A 81 12.75 -2.97 -2.85
C VAL A 81 12.95 -2.16 -4.14
N ALA A 82 13.59 -2.74 -5.15
CA ALA A 82 13.71 -2.12 -6.48
C ALA A 82 12.34 -1.87 -7.12
N GLY A 83 11.42 -2.84 -7.03
CA GLY A 83 10.03 -2.71 -7.45
C GLY A 83 9.31 -1.58 -6.71
N PHE A 84 9.52 -1.45 -5.40
CA PHE A 84 8.90 -0.40 -4.59
C PHE A 84 9.37 0.98 -5.04
N ALA A 85 10.68 1.15 -5.25
CA ALA A 85 11.26 2.37 -5.78
C ALA A 85 10.73 2.70 -7.19
N PHE A 86 10.53 1.68 -8.04
CA PHE A 86 9.95 1.83 -9.37
C PHE A 86 8.50 2.30 -9.32
N PHE A 87 7.64 1.66 -8.52
CA PHE A 87 6.24 2.05 -8.40
C PHE A 87 6.05 3.42 -7.75
N ARG A 88 6.98 3.86 -6.89
CA ARG A 88 6.98 5.17 -6.22
C ARG A 88 7.39 6.35 -7.10
N ARG A 89 7.81 6.11 -8.34
CA ARG A 89 8.23 7.20 -9.24
C ARG A 89 7.10 8.21 -9.40
N PRO A 90 7.35 9.51 -9.16
CA PRO A 90 6.30 10.52 -9.27
C PRO A 90 5.81 10.58 -10.71
N LYS A 91 4.50 10.40 -10.90
CA LYS A 91 3.87 10.66 -12.19
C LYS A 91 3.79 12.17 -12.39
N LEU A 92 4.63 12.68 -13.27
CA LEU A 92 4.63 14.08 -13.68
C LEU A 92 3.75 14.21 -14.92
N THR A 93 2.78 15.10 -14.85
CA THR A 93 1.96 15.50 -15.98
C THR A 93 2.54 16.79 -16.53
N HIS A 94 2.84 16.79 -17.83
CA HIS A 94 3.26 17.99 -18.54
C HIS A 94 2.02 18.72 -19.02
N ILE A 95 1.79 19.92 -18.50
CA ILE A 95 0.66 20.78 -18.85
C ILE A 95 1.18 21.90 -19.72
N ILE A 96 0.53 22.10 -20.86
CA ILE A 96 0.80 23.22 -21.76
C ILE A 96 -0.46 24.09 -21.75
N ARG A 97 -0.32 25.35 -21.33
CA ARG A 97 -1.39 26.32 -21.28
C ARG A 97 -1.13 27.42 -22.31
N ALA A 98 -2.12 27.65 -23.14
CA ALA A 98 -2.17 28.75 -24.08
C ALA A 98 -3.13 29.82 -23.53
N GLN A 99 -2.63 31.04 -23.28
CA GLN A 99 -3.48 32.18 -22.89
C GLN A 99 -3.42 33.26 -23.97
N SER A 100 -4.57 33.79 -24.38
CA SER A 100 -4.62 34.92 -25.32
C SER A 100 -3.94 36.13 -24.70
N SER A 101 -2.98 36.72 -25.40
CA SER A 101 -2.25 37.90 -24.92
C SER A 101 -1.84 38.77 -26.09
N VAL A 102 -1.98 40.09 -25.94
CA VAL A 102 -1.58 41.07 -26.96
C VAL A 102 -0.08 41.00 -27.24
N PHE A 103 0.72 40.61 -26.25
CA PHE A 103 2.17 40.42 -26.34
C PHE A 103 2.58 38.98 -26.72
N GLY A 104 1.61 38.12 -27.02
CA GLY A 104 1.84 36.72 -27.38
C GLY A 104 2.35 36.53 -28.81
N ASN A 105 2.78 35.30 -29.10
CA ASN A 105 3.19 34.88 -30.44
C ASN A 105 2.17 33.91 -31.03
N THR A 106 2.08 33.87 -32.35
CA THR A 106 1.28 32.86 -33.09
C THR A 106 2.02 31.52 -33.22
N PHE A 107 3.33 31.53 -33.03
CA PHE A 107 4.19 30.36 -33.05
C PHE A 107 5.07 30.34 -31.79
N ASN A 108 4.88 29.32 -30.95
CA ASN A 108 5.64 29.14 -29.71
C ASN A 108 6.28 27.74 -29.71
N MET A 109 7.60 27.68 -29.49
CA MET A 109 8.36 26.44 -29.46
C MET A 109 8.61 26.03 -28.00
N ILE A 110 8.10 24.86 -27.60
CA ILE A 110 8.14 24.40 -26.20
C ILE A 110 9.34 23.46 -25.97
N ALA A 111 9.59 22.59 -26.92
CA ALA A 111 10.73 21.66 -26.93
C ALA A 111 11.20 21.50 -28.39
N PRO A 112 12.41 20.97 -28.64
CA PRO A 112 12.91 20.75 -30.00
C PRO A 112 11.96 19.99 -30.95
N ARG A 113 10.97 19.26 -30.41
CA ARG A 113 9.98 18.47 -31.15
C ARG A 113 8.52 18.86 -30.89
N THR A 114 8.25 19.92 -30.13
CA THR A 114 6.89 20.33 -29.77
C THR A 114 6.72 21.83 -29.97
N ALA A 115 5.88 22.21 -30.92
CA ALA A 115 5.50 23.59 -31.19
C ALA A 115 3.98 23.73 -31.12
N VAL A 116 3.54 24.89 -30.62
CA VAL A 116 2.12 25.27 -30.59
C VAL A 116 1.96 26.43 -31.56
N GLN A 117 1.14 26.20 -32.59
CA GLN A 117 0.78 27.21 -33.59
C GLN A 117 -0.70 27.55 -33.42
N THR A 118 -0.99 28.84 -33.27
CA THR A 118 -2.33 29.38 -33.07
C THR A 118 -2.59 30.50 -34.07
N PHE A 119 -3.85 30.69 -34.45
CA PHE A 119 -4.24 31.81 -35.32
C PHE A 119 -4.19 33.15 -34.58
N ASP A 120 -4.56 33.15 -33.30
CA ASP A 120 -4.47 34.31 -32.43
C ASP A 120 -3.12 34.37 -31.71
N LYS A 121 -2.75 35.58 -31.25
CA LYS A 121 -1.55 35.79 -30.43
C LYS A 121 -1.74 35.20 -29.03
N VAL A 122 -0.88 34.26 -28.68
CA VAL A 122 -0.96 33.52 -27.43
C VAL A 122 0.39 33.52 -26.71
N THR A 123 0.36 33.75 -25.40
CA THR A 123 1.48 33.42 -24.51
C THR A 123 1.34 31.96 -24.08
N VAL A 124 2.29 31.13 -24.49
CA VAL A 124 2.35 29.73 -24.10
C VAL A 124 3.19 29.59 -22.84
N GLU A 125 2.63 28.92 -21.85
CA GLU A 125 3.29 28.53 -20.61
C GLU A 125 3.21 27.02 -20.48
N HIS A 126 4.25 26.41 -19.93
CA HIS A 126 4.23 24.98 -19.68
C HIS A 126 4.82 24.65 -18.32
N HIS A 127 4.17 23.69 -17.66
CA HIS A 127 4.43 23.35 -16.27
C HIS A 127 4.55 21.84 -16.13
N LEU A 128 5.47 21.38 -15.29
CA LEU A 128 5.52 20.00 -14.82
C LEU A 128 4.83 19.92 -13.46
N VAL A 129 3.68 19.27 -13.43
CA VAL A 129 2.86 19.17 -12.22
C VAL A 129 2.74 17.72 -11.82
N ARG A 130 2.76 17.44 -10.52
CA ARG A 130 2.50 16.10 -10.02
C ARG A 130 1.03 15.78 -10.24
N ASP A 131 0.75 14.54 -10.63
CA ASP A 131 -0.63 14.07 -10.75
C ASP A 131 -1.32 14.09 -9.37
N THR A 132 -2.26 15.01 -9.19
CA THR A 132 -3.08 15.19 -7.97
C THR A 132 -4.54 14.80 -8.21
N THR A 133 -4.81 14.01 -9.25
CA THR A 133 -6.17 13.57 -9.56
C THR A 133 -6.85 12.93 -8.34
N PRO A 134 -8.13 13.30 -8.09
CA PRO A 134 -8.96 12.59 -7.13
C PRO A 134 -9.03 11.10 -7.46
N LEU A 135 -9.04 10.28 -6.42
CA LEU A 135 -9.06 8.84 -6.55
C LEU A 135 -10.46 8.37 -6.93
N GLU A 136 -10.62 7.85 -8.14
CA GLU A 136 -11.88 7.25 -8.57
C GLU A 136 -11.99 5.78 -8.14
N MET A 137 -13.07 5.45 -7.42
CA MET A 137 -13.35 4.09 -6.97
C MET A 137 -14.67 3.54 -7.52
N PRO A 138 -14.81 2.22 -7.65
CA PRO A 138 -16.10 1.56 -7.78
C PRO A 138 -17.02 1.88 -6.60
N SER A 139 -18.30 1.57 -6.76
CA SER A 139 -19.27 1.75 -5.68
C SER A 139 -18.90 0.89 -4.47
N GLY A 140 -19.07 1.44 -3.26
CA GLY A 140 -18.76 0.71 -2.01
C GLY A 140 -19.52 -0.62 -1.91
N LYS A 141 -20.76 -0.69 -2.42
CA LYS A 141 -21.55 -1.93 -2.47
C LYS A 141 -20.86 -3.06 -3.24
N GLN A 142 -20.26 -2.76 -4.40
CA GLN A 142 -19.54 -3.77 -5.19
C GLN A 142 -18.29 -4.28 -4.47
N LEU A 143 -17.59 -3.41 -3.76
CA LEU A 143 -16.39 -3.77 -3.01
C LEU A 143 -16.74 -4.62 -1.79
N TRP A 144 -17.81 -4.28 -1.05
CA TRP A 144 -18.30 -5.13 0.04
C TRP A 144 -18.74 -6.51 -0.43
N TRP A 145 -19.45 -6.60 -1.56
CA TRP A 145 -19.81 -7.89 -2.15
C TRP A 145 -18.58 -8.71 -2.57
N LEU A 146 -17.55 -8.06 -3.12
CA LEU A 146 -16.28 -8.72 -3.44
C LEU A 146 -15.62 -9.27 -2.18
N PHE A 147 -15.61 -8.51 -1.09
CA PHE A 147 -15.05 -8.94 0.19
C PHE A 147 -15.82 -10.13 0.78
N PHE A 148 -17.13 -9.99 1.02
CA PHE A 148 -17.92 -11.05 1.63
C PHE A 148 -18.00 -12.31 0.75
N GLY A 149 -18.14 -12.13 -0.57
CA GLY A 149 -18.11 -13.26 -1.52
C GLY A 149 -16.75 -13.95 -1.54
N GLY A 150 -15.67 -13.18 -1.49
CA GLY A 150 -14.30 -13.71 -1.43
C GLY A 150 -14.03 -14.50 -0.14
N VAL A 151 -14.42 -13.96 1.01
CA VAL A 151 -14.32 -14.63 2.32
C VAL A 151 -15.16 -15.92 2.33
N PHE A 152 -16.41 -15.85 1.88
CA PHE A 152 -17.27 -17.03 1.83
C PHE A 152 -16.69 -18.12 0.92
N PHE A 153 -16.28 -17.76 -0.29
CA PHE A 153 -15.68 -18.69 -1.25
C PHE A 153 -14.40 -19.31 -0.70
N SER A 154 -13.50 -18.50 -0.13
CA SER A 154 -12.26 -19.01 0.44
C SER A 154 -12.51 -19.93 1.63
N SER A 155 -13.45 -19.60 2.53
CA SER A 155 -13.85 -20.47 3.64
C SER A 155 -14.38 -21.82 3.17
N VAL A 156 -15.27 -21.84 2.17
CA VAL A 156 -15.80 -23.10 1.60
C VAL A 156 -14.68 -23.92 0.97
N CYS A 157 -13.80 -23.28 0.21
CA CYS A 157 -12.67 -23.96 -0.42
C CYS A 157 -11.62 -24.47 0.57
N MET A 158 -11.56 -23.95 1.80
CA MET A 158 -10.66 -24.43 2.85
C MET A 158 -11.25 -25.57 3.69
N LEU A 159 -12.54 -25.89 3.55
CA LEU A 159 -13.16 -27.02 4.28
C LEU A 159 -12.44 -28.37 4.07
N PRO A 160 -11.95 -28.73 2.87
CA PRO A 160 -11.20 -29.97 2.69
C PRO A 160 -9.93 -30.04 3.54
N LEU A 161 -9.25 -28.92 3.78
CA LEU A 161 -8.06 -28.88 4.65
C LEU A 161 -8.42 -29.23 6.10
N LEU A 162 -9.56 -28.73 6.58
CA LEU A 162 -10.06 -29.01 7.93
C LEU A 162 -10.45 -30.49 8.10
N VAL A 163 -11.10 -31.08 7.09
CA VAL A 163 -11.63 -32.47 7.18
C VAL A 163 -10.56 -33.51 6.87
N MET A 164 -9.71 -33.26 5.86
CA MET A 164 -8.77 -34.25 5.33
C MET A 164 -7.34 -34.08 5.84
N GLY A 165 -7.04 -32.98 6.55
CA GLY A 165 -5.68 -32.64 6.97
C GLY A 165 -4.80 -32.09 5.84
N LEU A 166 -3.52 -31.85 6.16
CA LEU A 166 -2.52 -31.34 5.22
C LEU A 166 -1.97 -32.48 4.35
N ASN A 167 -2.34 -32.47 3.08
CA ASN A 167 -2.03 -33.45 2.06
C ASN A 167 -1.53 -32.68 0.82
N LEU A 168 -0.91 -33.34 -0.16
CA LEU A 168 -0.46 -32.64 -1.39
C LEU A 168 -1.62 -31.84 -2.05
N PHE A 169 -2.80 -32.46 -2.16
CA PHE A 169 -3.98 -31.82 -2.71
C PHE A 169 -4.42 -30.59 -1.88
N THR A 170 -4.59 -30.75 -0.56
CA THR A 170 -5.07 -29.66 0.31
C THR A 170 -4.02 -28.56 0.49
N GLY A 171 -2.72 -28.90 0.43
CA GLY A 171 -1.62 -27.94 0.44
C GLY A 171 -1.55 -27.09 -0.83
N VAL A 172 -1.74 -27.69 -2.02
CA VAL A 172 -1.83 -26.94 -3.28
C VAL A 172 -3.08 -26.05 -3.29
N LEU A 173 -4.22 -26.59 -2.84
CA LEU A 173 -5.46 -25.83 -2.70
C LEU A 173 -5.28 -24.63 -1.75
N PHE A 174 -4.61 -24.86 -0.62
CA PHE A 174 -4.27 -23.82 0.35
C PHE A 174 -3.44 -22.71 -0.32
N ALA A 175 -2.34 -23.05 -1.00
CA ALA A 175 -1.50 -22.06 -1.66
C ALA A 175 -2.26 -21.25 -2.73
N LEU A 176 -3.07 -21.91 -3.56
CA LEU A 176 -3.80 -21.27 -4.66
C LEU A 176 -4.96 -20.38 -4.20
N ILE A 177 -5.55 -20.66 -3.03
CA ILE A 177 -6.75 -19.95 -2.57
C ILE A 177 -6.43 -19.02 -1.39
N ALA A 178 -5.63 -19.47 -0.42
CA ALA A 178 -5.33 -18.67 0.78
C ALA A 178 -4.54 -17.41 0.42
N ILE A 179 -3.54 -17.51 -0.46
CA ILE A 179 -2.71 -16.35 -0.82
C ILE A 179 -3.55 -15.27 -1.53
N PRO A 180 -4.33 -15.56 -2.59
CA PRO A 180 -5.23 -14.56 -3.17
C PRO A 180 -6.31 -14.08 -2.21
N ALA A 181 -6.86 -14.97 -1.39
CA ALA A 181 -7.88 -14.61 -0.40
C ALA A 181 -7.35 -13.64 0.65
N PHE A 182 -6.09 -13.80 1.11
CA PHE A 182 -5.43 -12.85 1.99
C PHE A 182 -5.33 -11.48 1.32
N ILE A 183 -4.79 -11.41 0.10
CA ILE A 183 -4.62 -10.14 -0.60
C ILE A 183 -5.97 -9.43 -0.80
N ILE A 184 -7.01 -10.17 -1.22
CA ILE A 184 -8.36 -9.61 -1.40
C ILE A 184 -8.97 -9.22 -0.05
N GLY A 185 -8.82 -10.06 0.97
CA GLY A 185 -9.39 -9.88 2.30
C GLY A 185 -8.84 -8.65 3.02
N PHE A 186 -7.54 -8.37 2.90
CA PHE A 186 -6.93 -7.17 3.51
C PHE A 186 -7.09 -5.91 2.66
N SER A 187 -7.10 -6.01 1.32
CA SER A 187 -7.16 -4.81 0.46
C SER A 187 -8.59 -4.32 0.17
N THR A 188 -9.56 -5.21 0.04
CA THR A 188 -10.93 -4.85 -0.39
C THR A 188 -11.67 -4.00 0.65
N PRO A 189 -11.61 -4.29 1.96
CA PRO A 189 -12.20 -3.43 2.99
C PRO A 189 -11.65 -2.01 2.97
N VAL A 190 -10.34 -1.85 2.74
CA VAL A 190 -9.70 -0.54 2.61
C VAL A 190 -10.28 0.24 1.42
N PHE A 191 -10.40 -0.40 0.25
CA PHE A 191 -11.02 0.24 -0.91
C PHE A 191 -12.52 0.55 -0.67
N ALA A 192 -13.25 -0.35 -0.02
CA ALA A 192 -14.65 -0.16 0.32
C ALA A 192 -14.83 1.02 1.29
N TRP A 193 -13.94 1.12 2.27
CA TRP A 193 -13.89 2.21 3.24
C TRP A 193 -13.68 3.55 2.57
N TRP A 194 -12.68 3.66 1.70
CA TRP A 194 -12.43 4.90 0.98
C TRP A 194 -13.57 5.31 0.04
N SER A 195 -14.17 4.35 -0.66
CA SER A 195 -15.35 4.60 -1.51
C SER A 195 -16.52 5.14 -0.69
N THR A 196 -16.74 4.55 0.49
CA THR A 196 -17.77 4.98 1.44
C THR A 196 -17.44 6.36 2.02
N SER A 197 -16.19 6.60 2.40
CA SER A 197 -15.71 7.86 2.98
C SER A 197 -15.85 9.03 1.99
N ASN A 198 -15.49 8.81 0.73
CA ASN A 198 -15.67 9.82 -0.32
C ASN A 198 -17.16 10.14 -0.55
N SER A 199 -18.02 9.12 -0.56
CA SER A 199 -19.46 9.28 -0.84
C SER A 199 -20.23 9.88 0.35
N TYR A 200 -19.89 9.48 1.58
CA TYR A 200 -20.63 9.82 2.80
C TYR A 200 -20.06 11.04 3.53
N PHE A 201 -18.72 11.13 3.66
CA PHE A 201 -18.07 12.26 4.34
C PHE A 201 -17.66 13.39 3.38
N GLY A 202 -17.76 13.17 2.06
CA GLY A 202 -17.36 14.16 1.06
C GLY A 202 -15.86 14.46 1.09
N LEU A 203 -15.03 13.49 1.49
CA LEU A 203 -13.58 13.63 1.60
C LEU A 203 -12.89 13.08 0.36
N PRO A 204 -12.59 13.91 -0.67
CA PRO A 204 -11.81 13.45 -1.80
C PRO A 204 -10.41 13.06 -1.33
N THR A 205 -10.05 11.82 -1.61
CA THR A 205 -8.71 11.29 -1.39
C THR A 205 -7.97 11.35 -2.70
N THR A 206 -6.78 11.95 -2.73
CA THR A 206 -5.93 11.88 -3.93
C THR A 206 -5.28 10.50 -4.00
N ARG A 207 -4.96 10.04 -5.20
CA ARG A 207 -4.24 8.78 -5.40
C ARG A 207 -2.98 8.68 -4.54
N ARG A 208 -2.21 9.77 -4.46
CA ARG A 208 -0.98 9.85 -3.67
C ARG A 208 -1.25 9.67 -2.17
N LEU A 209 -2.28 10.30 -1.64
CA LEU A 209 -2.64 10.18 -0.23
C LEU A 209 -3.05 8.73 0.09
N ALA A 210 -3.86 8.11 -0.76
CA ALA A 210 -4.23 6.71 -0.63
C ALA A 210 -3.03 5.76 -0.69
N GLU A 211 -2.08 5.98 -1.60
CA GLU A 211 -0.83 5.20 -1.65
C GLU A 211 -0.03 5.35 -0.35
N TRP A 212 0.07 6.56 0.22
CA TRP A 212 0.75 6.76 1.51
C TRP A 212 0.04 6.07 2.67
N MET A 213 -1.28 6.11 2.71
CA MET A 213 -2.07 5.45 3.74
C MET A 213 -1.92 3.93 3.68
N LEU A 214 -2.03 3.33 2.49
CA LEU A 214 -1.77 1.90 2.31
C LEU A 214 -0.35 1.49 2.71
N ILE A 215 0.64 2.28 2.32
CA ILE A 215 2.04 1.99 2.68
C ILE A 215 2.21 2.07 4.19
N ALA A 216 1.65 3.09 4.86
CA ALA A 216 1.77 3.24 6.29
C ALA A 216 1.08 2.08 7.04
N GLY A 217 -0.13 1.70 6.65
CA GLY A 217 -0.86 0.57 7.24
C GLY A 217 -0.16 -0.77 7.03
N MET A 218 0.37 -1.04 5.83
CA MET A 218 1.13 -2.27 5.57
C MET A 218 2.51 -2.27 6.23
N ILE A 219 3.13 -1.11 6.45
CA ILE A 219 4.41 -1.02 7.17
C ILE A 219 4.18 -1.16 8.67
N SER A 220 3.05 -0.72 9.24
CA SER A 220 2.78 -0.92 10.67
C SER A 220 2.55 -2.39 11.03
N THR A 221 2.11 -3.23 10.09
CA THR A 221 1.98 -4.68 10.38
C THR A 221 3.32 -5.36 10.60
N LEU A 222 4.42 -4.87 10.00
CA LEU A 222 5.76 -5.44 10.15
C LEU A 222 6.23 -5.50 11.62
N PRO A 223 6.34 -4.37 12.34
CA PRO A 223 6.73 -4.39 13.74
C PRO A 223 5.69 -5.10 14.61
N ALA A 224 4.39 -5.04 14.28
CA ALA A 224 3.37 -5.79 15.01
C ALA A 224 3.61 -7.30 14.92
N ILE A 225 3.86 -7.84 13.72
CA ILE A 225 4.19 -9.26 13.52
C ILE A 225 5.49 -9.60 14.26
N ALA A 226 6.52 -8.77 14.18
CA ALA A 226 7.79 -9.02 14.88
C ALA A 226 7.62 -9.06 16.42
N ILE A 227 6.81 -8.17 16.98
CA ILE A 227 6.47 -8.20 18.41
C ILE A 227 5.79 -9.52 18.76
N ASN A 228 4.77 -9.90 18.01
CA ASN A 228 3.97 -11.09 18.32
C ASN A 228 4.69 -12.41 18.09
N SER A 229 5.63 -12.44 17.14
CA SER A 229 6.31 -13.66 16.73
C SER A 229 7.66 -13.88 17.40
N PHE A 230 8.29 -12.83 17.96
CA PHE A 230 9.62 -12.94 18.56
C PHE A 230 9.68 -12.33 19.96
N LEU A 231 9.26 -11.07 20.12
CA LEU A 231 9.39 -10.38 21.41
C LEU A 231 8.48 -10.99 22.49
N SER A 232 7.23 -11.26 22.15
CA SER A 232 6.24 -11.75 23.10
C SER A 232 6.48 -13.20 23.53
N PRO A 233 6.79 -14.15 22.63
CA PRO A 233 7.25 -15.48 23.01
C PRO A 233 8.44 -15.42 23.98
N LEU A 234 9.47 -14.64 23.64
CA LEU A 234 10.67 -14.51 24.47
C LEU A 234 10.38 -14.01 25.89
N ILE A 235 9.51 -13.00 26.03
CA ILE A 235 9.13 -12.46 27.35
C ILE A 235 8.33 -13.49 28.14
N LEU A 236 7.39 -14.19 27.50
CA LEU A 236 6.50 -15.15 28.16
C LEU A 236 7.24 -16.43 28.58
N ASN A 237 8.07 -16.99 27.69
CA ASN A 237 8.97 -18.11 28.02
C ASN A 237 9.92 -17.71 29.16
N GLY A 238 10.45 -16.48 29.13
CA GLY A 238 11.30 -15.95 30.22
C GLY A 238 10.62 -15.84 31.59
N VAL A 239 9.29 -15.75 31.64
CA VAL A 239 8.48 -15.77 32.88
C VAL A 239 7.99 -17.19 33.22
N GLY A 240 8.36 -18.19 32.43
CA GLY A 240 8.00 -19.60 32.62
C GLY A 240 6.65 -20.00 32.04
N LEU A 241 6.11 -19.20 31.11
CA LEU A 241 4.89 -19.53 30.37
C LEU A 241 5.28 -20.11 29.01
N GLU A 242 5.02 -21.40 28.81
CA GLU A 242 5.27 -22.07 27.53
C GLU A 242 4.47 -21.42 26.39
N THR A 243 5.11 -21.20 25.25
CA THR A 243 4.51 -20.56 24.07
C THR A 243 4.58 -21.40 22.78
N SER A 244 5.32 -22.51 22.81
CA SER A 244 5.51 -23.42 21.68
C SER A 244 4.24 -24.23 21.32
N GLU A 245 3.46 -24.62 22.33
CA GLU A 245 2.22 -25.37 22.12
C GLU A 245 1.01 -24.46 21.91
N ALA A 246 0.21 -24.74 20.88
CA ALA A 246 -1.00 -23.95 20.57
C ALA A 246 -2.08 -24.00 21.68
N SER A 247 -2.06 -25.02 22.54
CA SER A 247 -2.95 -25.17 23.71
C SER A 247 -2.45 -24.47 24.97
N SER A 248 -1.21 -23.96 24.96
CA SER A 248 -0.60 -23.34 26.13
C SER A 248 -1.24 -21.99 26.48
N LEU A 249 -1.17 -21.63 27.76
CA LEU A 249 -1.61 -20.31 28.21
C LEU A 249 -0.74 -19.20 27.61
N GLY A 250 0.57 -19.42 27.45
CA GLY A 250 1.48 -18.45 26.84
C GLY A 250 1.11 -18.14 25.39
N PHE A 251 0.86 -19.18 24.58
CA PHE A 251 0.38 -18.99 23.20
C PHE A 251 -0.97 -18.24 23.16
N GLY A 252 -1.89 -18.58 24.07
CA GLY A 252 -3.16 -17.86 24.22
C GLY A 252 -2.99 -16.36 24.55
N LEU A 253 -2.04 -16.01 25.43
CA LEU A 253 -1.72 -14.62 25.78
C LEU A 253 -1.11 -13.85 24.60
N ILE A 254 -0.31 -14.50 23.76
CA ILE A 254 0.19 -13.87 22.52
C ILE A 254 -1.00 -13.47 21.64
N LEU A 255 -1.93 -14.37 21.40
CA LEU A 255 -3.06 -14.12 20.50
C LEU A 255 -4.08 -13.11 21.05
N MET A 256 -4.37 -13.17 22.36
CA MET A 256 -5.44 -12.38 22.96
C MET A 256 -4.98 -11.04 23.52
N LEU A 257 -3.70 -10.91 23.87
CA LEU A 257 -3.17 -9.72 24.54
C LEU A 257 -2.06 -9.06 23.72
N SER A 258 -0.98 -9.79 23.41
CA SER A 258 0.13 -9.21 22.65
C SER A 258 -0.33 -8.74 21.27
N ALA A 259 -1.03 -9.59 20.53
CA ALA A 259 -1.37 -9.31 19.14
C ALA A 259 -2.26 -8.08 18.97
N PRO A 260 -3.38 -7.94 19.71
CA PRO A 260 -4.19 -6.73 19.63
C PRO A 260 -3.43 -5.47 20.08
N ILE A 261 -2.66 -5.56 21.18
CA ILE A 261 -1.92 -4.39 21.70
C ILE A 261 -0.83 -3.95 20.72
N GLY A 262 -0.02 -4.89 20.23
CA GLY A 262 1.05 -4.63 19.29
C GLY A 262 0.52 -4.04 17.99
N GLU A 263 -0.57 -4.59 17.46
CA GLU A 263 -1.22 -4.09 16.25
C GLU A 263 -1.74 -2.66 16.43
N GLU A 264 -2.45 -2.36 17.52
CA GLU A 264 -3.01 -1.02 17.76
C GLU A 264 -1.93 0.03 18.06
N LEU A 265 -0.86 -0.32 18.78
CA LEU A 265 0.28 0.58 18.99
C LEU A 265 1.00 0.92 17.68
N CYS A 266 1.20 -0.09 16.82
CA CYS A 266 1.86 0.10 15.54
C CYS A 266 0.97 0.88 14.55
N LYS A 267 -0.35 0.66 14.56
CA LYS A 267 -1.32 1.49 13.83
C LYS A 267 -1.29 2.94 14.32
N ALA A 268 -1.28 3.18 15.63
CA ALA A 268 -1.19 4.52 16.19
C ALA A 268 0.08 5.24 15.71
N ALA A 269 1.23 4.55 15.69
CA ALA A 269 2.47 5.08 15.15
C ALA A 269 2.37 5.41 13.64
N ALA A 270 1.69 4.58 12.85
CA ALA A 270 1.44 4.87 11.43
C ALA A 270 0.56 6.11 11.22
N VAL A 271 -0.49 6.28 12.04
CA VAL A 271 -1.33 7.49 12.01
C VAL A 271 -0.52 8.74 12.36
N LEU A 272 0.34 8.65 13.39
CA LEU A 272 1.25 9.74 13.77
C LEU A 272 2.23 10.09 12.64
N ALA A 273 2.76 9.09 11.93
CA ALA A 273 3.63 9.31 10.77
C ALA A 273 2.91 10.04 9.61
N LEU A 274 1.57 9.93 9.55
CA LEU A 274 0.72 10.62 8.60
C LEU A 274 0.09 11.91 9.13
N ALA A 275 0.47 12.39 10.33
CA ALA A 275 -0.12 13.56 10.97
C ALA A 275 -0.17 14.81 10.08
N LYS A 276 0.85 15.02 9.23
CA LYS A 276 0.89 16.13 8.26
C LYS A 276 -0.22 16.12 7.20
N PHE A 277 -0.90 14.99 7.01
CA PHE A 277 -2.02 14.84 6.09
C PHE A 277 -3.38 14.92 6.79
N ILE A 278 -3.40 15.00 8.13
CA ILE A 278 -4.61 15.15 8.94
C ILE A 278 -4.93 16.64 9.03
N ASP A 279 -5.85 17.10 8.19
CA ASP A 279 -6.35 18.48 8.17
C ASP A 279 -7.63 18.67 9.00
N SER A 280 -8.30 17.57 9.35
CA SER A 280 -9.59 17.57 10.02
C SER A 280 -9.83 16.27 10.80
N PRO A 281 -10.72 16.27 11.81
CA PRO A 281 -11.06 15.04 12.54
C PRO A 281 -11.60 13.93 11.63
N ARG A 282 -12.36 14.30 10.60
CA ARG A 282 -12.89 13.34 9.62
C ARG A 282 -11.77 12.71 8.79
N ARG A 283 -10.74 13.48 8.41
CA ARG A 283 -9.54 12.97 7.73
C ARG A 283 -8.69 12.09 8.64
N GLY A 284 -8.56 12.46 9.91
CA GLY A 284 -7.91 11.63 10.93
C GLY A 284 -8.60 10.27 11.07
N PHE A 285 -9.92 10.26 11.15
CA PHE A 285 -10.72 9.03 11.18
C PHE A 285 -10.58 8.21 9.89
N GLN A 286 -10.58 8.86 8.73
CA GLN A 286 -10.35 8.20 7.45
C GLN A 286 -8.98 7.49 7.44
N ILE A 287 -7.93 8.18 7.89
CA ILE A 287 -6.57 7.65 7.94
C ILE A 287 -6.44 6.51 8.97
N GLY A 288 -6.98 6.68 10.17
CA GLY A 288 -6.86 5.67 11.23
C GLY A 288 -7.58 4.34 10.93
N PHE A 289 -8.65 4.38 10.13
CA PHE A 289 -9.35 3.16 9.71
C PHE A 289 -8.69 2.48 8.49
N THR A 290 -7.77 3.17 7.80
CA THR A 290 -7.09 2.66 6.61
C THR A 290 -5.81 1.92 6.98
#